data_AF-A0A8H4ABX6-F1
#
_entry.id   AF-A0A8H4ABX6-F1
#
_cell.length_a   1.000
_cell.length_b   1.000
_cell.length_c   1.000
_cell.angle_alpha   90.00
_cell.angle_beta   90.00
_cell.angle_gamma   90.00
#
_symmetry.space_group_name_H-M   'P 1'
#
loop_
_entity.id
_entity.type
_entity.pdbx_description
1 polymer ?
#
loop_
_entity_poly.entity_id
_entity_poly.type
_entity_poly.pdbx_seq_one_letter_code
_entity_poly.pdbx_strand_id
1 'polypeptide(L)'
;MSSIVQGKPEYYSVGILTVSDTCSRDSTKDRSGPVLKTLFAETSQLKKPFHVVKTKIVKDDTFEIQKSVKDWCDVENLDLVVTTGGTGFGIRDVTPEAVQPLFEKTCSGITYAIIKASLEKTEFAALSRPVCGIRGNTIILTIPGSPKGAKENVQAILNVLPHAIDLVRGESGENVHAQLRVESHECVHHDHKHGDKHQYLSTSLFGPVSQRKRKSPYPMITVAEALNIVAEHSNILSPIKVPVDENLIGMVLAEDVVARQPVPGYRASILDGYAVIANDGPGVYPVIGVSIANTSHLSTNKLQPGQIARITTGGPVPPGATAVVMVEDTTLVRASEDGLQEESVEIHVQVSDGANIREIGSDTSIGTIVARKGELFSAVGGEIGVLASVGVKEVCVYRRPVFGVLSTGNEVIDHKSTSELKYGQIFDSNRPTLLAIAKATGFEVKDFGICERVREKVKGGFNTS
;
A
#
# COMPACT_ATOMS: atom_id res chain seq x y z
N MET A 1 0.43 20.39 51.15
CA MET A 1 0.87 18.99 50.99
C MET A 1 1.56 18.88 49.65
N SER A 2 2.90 18.90 49.65
CA SER A 2 3.69 18.78 48.42
C SER A 2 3.55 17.35 47.88
N SER A 3 3.03 17.21 46.67
CA SER A 3 3.08 15.96 45.93
C SER A 3 4.54 15.66 45.61
N ILE A 4 5.08 14.65 46.29
CA ILE A 4 6.38 14.05 45.99
C ILE A 4 6.31 13.58 44.54
N VAL A 5 6.97 14.30 43.63
CA VAL A 5 7.28 13.79 42.30
C VAL A 5 8.34 12.71 42.54
N GLN A 6 7.91 11.44 42.59
CA GLN A 6 8.83 10.31 42.56
C GLN A 6 9.69 10.46 41.31
N GLY A 7 10.99 10.68 41.48
CA GLY A 7 11.94 10.65 40.37
C GLY A 7 11.83 9.31 39.65
N LYS A 8 11.69 9.34 38.32
CA LYS A 8 11.64 8.11 37.53
C LYS A 8 12.91 7.28 37.80
N PRO A 9 12.80 5.95 37.95
CA PRO A 9 13.95 5.09 38.21
C PRO A 9 15.01 5.22 37.10
N GLU A 10 16.29 5.15 37.48
CA GLU A 10 17.45 5.15 36.56
C GLU A 10 17.61 3.82 35.79
N TYR A 11 16.50 3.16 35.42
CA TYR A 11 16.49 1.94 34.62
C TYR A 11 15.24 1.87 33.74
N TYR A 12 15.26 0.98 32.76
CA TYR A 12 14.09 0.61 31.96
C TYR A 12 13.46 -0.66 32.52
N SER A 13 12.21 -0.56 32.96
CA SER A 13 11.42 -1.66 33.50
C SER A 13 10.95 -2.61 32.40
N VAL A 14 11.28 -3.89 32.52
CA VAL A 14 10.96 -4.92 31.54
C VAL A 14 10.04 -5.98 32.12
N GLY A 15 8.96 -6.30 31.40
CA GLY A 15 8.09 -7.45 31.64
C GLY A 15 8.37 -8.54 30.61
N ILE A 16 8.58 -9.79 31.07
CA ILE A 16 8.73 -10.95 30.18
C ILE A 16 7.50 -11.87 30.32
N LEU A 17 6.74 -12.01 29.24
CA LEU A 17 5.58 -12.89 29.17
C LEU A 17 5.89 -14.13 28.33
N THR A 18 6.03 -15.28 28.96
CA THR A 18 6.16 -16.55 28.25
C THR A 18 4.76 -17.04 27.86
N VAL A 19 4.51 -17.17 26.56
CA VAL A 19 3.24 -17.67 26.01
C VAL A 19 3.45 -19.10 25.55
N SER A 20 2.90 -20.06 26.32
CA SER A 20 2.98 -21.47 25.98
C SER A 20 2.00 -22.30 26.81
N ASP A 21 1.13 -23.06 26.15
CA ASP A 21 0.30 -24.08 26.78
C ASP A 21 1.13 -25.08 27.60
N THR A 22 2.33 -25.42 27.12
CA THR A 22 3.23 -26.37 27.81
C THR A 22 3.85 -25.75 29.05
N CYS A 23 4.39 -24.53 28.95
CA CYS A 23 5.02 -23.86 30.08
C CYS A 23 3.98 -23.41 31.14
N SER A 24 2.75 -23.12 30.72
CA SER A 24 1.66 -22.76 31.65
C SER A 24 1.25 -23.91 32.56
N ARG A 25 1.41 -25.17 32.10
CA ARG A 25 1.16 -26.39 32.89
C ARG A 25 2.37 -26.78 33.72
N ASP A 26 3.57 -26.50 33.22
CA ASP A 26 4.83 -26.84 33.87
C ASP A 26 5.86 -25.74 33.61
N SER A 27 6.04 -24.86 34.59
CA SER A 27 6.94 -23.71 34.48
C SER A 27 8.41 -24.10 34.34
N THR A 28 8.80 -25.33 34.69
CA THR A 28 10.19 -25.80 34.54
C THR A 28 10.61 -25.97 33.08
N LYS A 29 9.64 -26.03 32.16
CA LYS A 29 9.86 -26.13 30.72
C LYS A 29 10.14 -24.79 30.06
N ASP A 30 9.92 -23.67 30.75
CA ASP A 30 10.29 -22.35 30.22
C ASP A 30 11.81 -22.20 30.21
N ARG A 31 12.38 -22.24 29.00
CA ARG A 31 13.80 -22.00 28.76
C ARG A 31 14.08 -20.61 28.22
N SER A 32 13.08 -19.94 27.64
CA SER A 32 13.25 -18.66 26.94
C SER A 32 13.15 -17.48 27.90
N GLY A 33 12.22 -17.53 28.86
CA GLY A 33 12.10 -16.53 29.93
C GLY A 33 13.40 -16.34 30.72
N PRO A 34 14.04 -17.42 31.25
CA PRO A 34 15.33 -17.32 31.94
C PRO A 34 16.45 -16.76 31.06
N VAL A 35 16.53 -17.15 29.78
CA VAL A 35 17.55 -16.64 28.85
C VAL A 35 17.40 -15.14 28.61
N LEU A 36 16.17 -14.66 28.44
CA LEU A 36 15.89 -13.23 28.31
C LEU A 36 16.23 -12.47 29.59
N LYS A 37 15.94 -13.05 30.76
CA LYS A 37 16.30 -12.44 32.05
C LYS A 37 17.81 -12.26 32.20
N THR A 38 18.60 -13.28 31.83
CA THR A 38 20.06 -13.18 31.81
C THR A 38 20.55 -12.14 30.81
N LEU A 39 19.98 -12.12 29.60
CA LEU A 39 20.36 -11.16 28.55
C LEU A 39 20.12 -9.70 29.00
N PHE A 40 18.98 -9.41 29.63
CA PHE A 40 18.74 -8.07 30.16
C PHE A 40 19.65 -7.74 31.35
N ALA A 41 20.02 -8.71 32.18
CA ALA A 41 20.98 -8.49 33.27
C ALA A 41 22.38 -8.11 32.76
N GLU A 42 22.79 -8.60 31.58
CA GLU A 42 24.06 -8.22 30.92
C GLU A 42 24.09 -6.74 30.51
N THR A 43 22.94 -6.05 30.46
CA THR A 43 22.84 -4.62 30.15
C THR A 43 23.21 -3.69 31.30
N SER A 44 23.66 -4.24 32.44
CA SER A 44 24.06 -3.48 33.64
C SER A 44 25.16 -2.44 33.39
N GLN A 45 25.92 -2.56 32.29
CA GLN A 45 26.94 -1.60 31.90
C GLN A 45 26.40 -0.38 31.13
N LEU A 46 25.13 -0.40 30.71
CA LEU A 46 24.52 0.75 30.04
C LEU A 46 24.28 1.88 31.05
N LYS A 47 24.35 3.13 30.58
CA LYS A 47 24.04 4.34 31.38
C LYS A 47 22.68 4.25 32.08
N LYS A 48 21.72 3.57 31.46
CA LYS A 48 20.39 3.26 32.00
C LYS A 48 20.08 1.79 31.66
N PRO A 49 20.29 0.85 32.60
CA PRO A 49 20.16 -0.58 32.33
C PRO A 49 18.70 -1.02 32.19
N PHE A 50 18.48 -2.20 31.59
CA PHE A 50 17.18 -2.85 31.58
C PHE A 50 17.03 -3.75 32.81
N HIS A 51 15.95 -3.56 33.57
CA HIS A 51 15.65 -4.36 34.74
C HIS A 51 14.36 -5.13 34.56
N VAL A 52 14.44 -6.46 34.61
CA VAL A 52 13.27 -7.34 34.52
C VAL A 52 12.53 -7.31 35.86
N VAL A 53 11.46 -6.52 35.91
CA VAL A 53 10.64 -6.33 37.13
C VAL A 53 9.50 -7.33 37.23
N LYS A 54 9.07 -7.92 36.11
CA LYS A 54 7.95 -8.87 36.05
C LYS A 54 8.25 -10.00 35.08
N THR A 55 7.86 -11.20 35.48
CA THR A 55 7.83 -12.39 34.61
C THR A 55 6.53 -13.13 34.85
N LYS A 56 5.88 -13.61 33.80
CA LYS A 56 4.66 -14.41 33.91
C LYS A 56 4.59 -15.42 32.78
N ILE A 57 3.94 -16.55 33.02
CA ILE A 57 3.63 -17.56 32.01
C ILE A 57 2.12 -17.58 31.81
N VAL A 58 1.67 -17.59 30.56
CA VAL A 58 0.25 -17.69 30.19
C VAL A 58 0.07 -18.75 29.10
N LYS A 59 -1.17 -19.23 28.94
CA LYS A 59 -1.53 -20.11 27.83
C LYS A 59 -1.50 -19.38 26.51
N ASP A 60 -1.50 -20.17 25.44
CA ASP A 60 -1.76 -19.69 24.08
C ASP A 60 -3.26 -19.35 23.94
N ASP A 61 -3.67 -18.29 24.63
CA ASP A 61 -5.04 -17.81 24.73
C ASP A 61 -5.07 -16.28 24.61
N THR A 62 -5.88 -15.79 23.68
CA THR A 62 -5.96 -14.36 23.35
C THR A 62 -6.31 -13.51 24.57
N PHE A 63 -7.23 -13.97 25.43
CA PHE A 63 -7.69 -13.20 26.57
C PHE A 63 -6.63 -13.15 27.68
N GLU A 64 -5.99 -14.29 28.00
CA GLU A 64 -4.91 -14.32 29.01
C GLU A 64 -3.71 -13.45 28.63
N ILE A 65 -3.32 -13.49 27.34
CA ILE A 65 -2.24 -12.66 26.79
C ILE A 65 -2.63 -11.19 26.87
N GLN A 66 -3.81 -10.81 26.34
CA GLN A 66 -4.26 -9.43 26.33
C GLN A 66 -4.39 -8.84 27.72
N LYS A 67 -4.97 -9.59 28.67
CA LYS A 67 -5.11 -9.16 30.05
C LYS A 67 -3.74 -8.86 30.67
N SER A 68 -2.79 -9.77 30.52
CA SER A 68 -1.45 -9.61 31.11
C SER A 68 -0.68 -8.44 30.50
N VAL A 69 -0.75 -8.27 29.17
CA VAL A 69 -0.08 -7.16 28.48
C VAL A 69 -0.73 -5.82 28.83
N LYS A 70 -2.07 -5.73 28.84
CA LYS A 70 -2.79 -4.50 29.24
C LYS A 70 -2.48 -4.10 30.68
N ASP A 71 -2.52 -5.04 31.62
CA ASP A 71 -2.21 -4.78 33.04
C ASP A 71 -0.78 -4.21 33.17
N TRP A 72 0.18 -4.76 32.42
CA TRP A 72 1.58 -4.30 32.46
C TRP A 72 1.80 -2.93 31.80
N CYS A 73 1.01 -2.58 30.78
CA CYS A 73 1.12 -1.27 30.13
C CYS A 73 0.36 -0.19 30.92
N ASP A 74 -0.88 -0.47 31.33
CA ASP A 74 -1.82 0.54 31.80
C ASP A 74 -1.78 0.73 33.33
N VAL A 75 -1.44 -0.33 34.09
CA VAL A 75 -1.45 -0.31 35.56
C VAL A 75 -0.04 -0.24 36.11
N GLU A 76 0.84 -1.15 35.66
CA GLU A 76 2.23 -1.22 36.13
C GLU A 76 3.14 -0.22 35.38
N ASN A 77 2.68 0.33 34.25
CA ASN A 77 3.38 1.33 33.44
C ASN A 77 4.82 0.93 33.11
N LEU A 78 5.00 -0.33 32.67
CA LEU A 78 6.30 -0.85 32.28
C LEU A 78 6.83 -0.14 31.03
N ASP A 79 8.14 -0.15 30.83
CA ASP A 79 8.75 0.49 29.66
C ASP A 79 8.79 -0.42 28.44
N LEU A 80 9.00 -1.72 28.69
CA LEU A 80 9.11 -2.73 27.66
C LEU A 80 8.41 -4.01 28.11
N VAL A 81 7.51 -4.51 27.27
CA VAL A 81 6.90 -5.85 27.40
C VAL A 81 7.42 -6.72 26.27
N VAL A 82 8.06 -7.82 26.63
CA VAL A 82 8.56 -8.82 25.67
C VAL A 82 7.78 -10.11 25.85
N THR A 83 7.09 -10.55 24.81
CA THR A 83 6.42 -11.87 24.80
C THR A 83 7.29 -12.88 24.07
N THR A 84 7.48 -14.09 24.63
CA THR A 84 8.19 -15.18 23.95
C THR A 84 7.25 -16.38 23.75
N GLY A 85 7.11 -16.83 22.50
CA GLY A 85 6.22 -17.93 22.12
C GLY A 85 4.94 -17.48 21.40
N GLY A 86 4.27 -18.44 20.76
CA GLY A 86 3.00 -18.22 20.06
C GLY A 86 3.07 -17.33 18.80
N THR A 87 4.26 -17.13 18.21
CA THR A 87 4.46 -16.29 17.00
C THR A 87 4.53 -17.07 15.69
N GLY A 88 4.44 -18.41 15.73
CA GLY A 88 4.53 -19.25 14.54
C GLY A 88 3.21 -19.34 13.75
N PHE A 89 3.13 -20.33 12.87
CA PHE A 89 1.92 -20.64 12.08
C PHE A 89 1.10 -21.78 12.70
N GLY A 90 1.44 -22.24 13.92
CA GLY A 90 0.69 -23.30 14.59
C GLY A 90 -0.73 -22.85 14.93
N ILE A 91 -1.67 -23.80 14.99
CA ILE A 91 -3.09 -23.52 15.31
C ILE A 91 -3.25 -22.82 16.66
N ARG A 92 -2.33 -23.08 17.60
CA ARG A 92 -2.31 -22.44 18.92
C ARG A 92 -1.50 -21.14 18.93
N ASP A 93 -0.68 -20.84 17.92
CA ASP A 93 0.16 -19.64 17.90
C ASP A 93 -0.69 -18.38 17.62
N VAL A 94 -1.13 -17.72 18.69
CA VAL A 94 -2.06 -16.56 18.63
C VAL A 94 -1.47 -15.26 19.21
N THR A 95 -0.19 -15.24 19.57
CA THR A 95 0.43 -14.10 20.26
C THR A 95 0.32 -12.79 19.46
N PRO A 96 0.63 -12.74 18.15
CA PRO A 96 0.50 -11.52 17.35
C PRO A 96 -0.93 -11.00 17.29
N GLU A 97 -1.90 -11.89 17.05
CA GLU A 97 -3.33 -11.58 17.02
C GLU A 97 -3.83 -11.06 18.38
N ALA A 98 -3.27 -11.57 19.48
CA ALA A 98 -3.63 -11.12 20.80
C ALA A 98 -3.10 -9.72 21.10
N VAL A 99 -1.83 -9.42 20.77
CA VAL A 99 -1.21 -8.14 21.16
C VAL A 99 -1.46 -7.00 20.17
N GLN A 100 -1.59 -7.27 18.87
CA GLN A 100 -1.69 -6.23 17.85
C GLN A 100 -2.89 -5.28 18.04
N PRO A 101 -4.09 -5.74 18.45
CA PRO A 101 -5.22 -4.86 18.76
C PRO A 101 -4.99 -3.92 19.95
N LEU A 102 -3.92 -4.13 20.74
CA LEU A 102 -3.60 -3.30 21.90
C LEU A 102 -2.77 -2.06 21.54
N PHE A 103 -2.22 -2.03 20.33
CA PHE A 103 -1.30 -0.99 19.88
C PHE A 103 -2.05 0.29 19.53
N GLU A 104 -1.58 1.40 20.07
CA GLU A 104 -1.93 2.75 19.60
C GLU A 104 -1.11 3.13 18.36
N LYS A 105 0.13 2.62 18.28
CA LYS A 105 1.04 2.83 17.14
C LYS A 105 1.88 1.59 16.88
N THR A 106 2.07 1.22 15.62
CA THR A 106 2.93 0.10 15.24
C THR A 106 4.39 0.52 15.10
N CYS A 107 5.31 -0.38 15.46
CA CYS A 107 6.76 -0.23 15.34
C CYS A 107 7.29 -1.15 14.22
N SER A 108 6.86 -0.89 12.97
CA SER A 108 7.20 -1.72 11.81
C SER A 108 8.70 -1.81 11.55
N GLY A 109 9.47 -0.74 11.82
CA GLY A 109 10.93 -0.74 11.68
C GLY A 109 11.64 -1.72 12.63
N ILE A 110 11.20 -1.82 13.89
CA ILE A 110 11.73 -2.79 14.86
C ILE A 110 11.36 -4.22 14.41
N THR A 111 10.11 -4.41 13.97
CA THR A 111 9.64 -5.69 13.46
C THR A 111 10.49 -6.15 12.26
N TYR A 112 10.76 -5.25 11.32
CA TYR A 112 11.62 -5.53 10.16
C TYR A 112 13.05 -5.85 10.59
N ALA A 113 13.65 -5.09 11.51
CA ALA A 113 15.02 -5.33 11.98
C ALA A 113 15.17 -6.74 12.58
N ILE A 114 14.18 -7.18 13.36
CA ILE A 114 14.15 -8.52 13.95
C ILE A 114 14.01 -9.62 12.90
N ILE A 115 13.07 -9.46 11.96
CA ILE A 115 12.86 -10.44 10.88
C ILE A 115 14.14 -10.54 10.03
N LYS A 116 14.73 -9.41 9.63
CA LYS A 116 15.99 -9.36 8.88
C LYS A 116 17.11 -10.10 9.62
N ALA A 117 17.35 -9.76 10.90
CA ALA A 117 18.39 -10.39 11.69
C ALA A 117 18.16 -11.91 11.87
N SER A 118 16.91 -12.34 11.96
CA SER A 118 16.56 -13.76 12.07
C SER A 118 16.78 -14.52 10.75
N LEU A 119 16.42 -13.92 9.62
CA LEU A 119 16.62 -14.50 8.29
C LEU A 119 18.11 -14.64 7.92
N GLU A 120 18.98 -13.77 8.45
CA GLU A 120 20.44 -13.92 8.33
C GLU A 120 20.98 -15.15 9.08
N LYS A 121 20.22 -15.72 10.03
CA LYS A 121 20.61 -16.90 10.82
C LYS A 121 19.95 -18.19 10.33
N THR A 122 18.69 -18.12 9.90
CA THR A 122 17.94 -19.28 9.43
C THR A 122 16.78 -18.88 8.53
N GLU A 123 16.61 -19.59 7.42
CA GLU A 123 15.47 -19.42 6.51
C GLU A 123 14.12 -19.71 7.18
N PHE A 124 14.10 -20.58 8.20
CA PHE A 124 12.88 -20.89 8.97
C PHE A 124 12.33 -19.70 9.75
N ALA A 125 13.11 -18.63 9.92
CA ALA A 125 12.61 -17.39 10.52
C ALA A 125 11.44 -16.78 9.74
N ALA A 126 11.29 -17.10 8.45
CA ALA A 126 10.14 -16.71 7.63
C ALA A 126 8.78 -17.22 8.16
N LEU A 127 8.79 -18.25 9.03
CA LEU A 127 7.59 -18.82 9.63
C LEU A 127 7.17 -18.14 10.95
N SER A 128 7.88 -17.09 11.35
CA SER A 128 7.51 -16.28 12.52
C SER A 128 6.77 -15.02 12.07
N ARG A 129 5.77 -14.61 12.85
CA ARG A 129 4.91 -13.45 12.60
C ARG A 129 5.08 -12.40 13.71
N PRO A 130 6.30 -11.92 14.00
CA PRO A 130 6.49 -10.99 15.09
C PRO A 130 5.77 -9.68 14.80
N VAL A 131 5.23 -9.06 15.84
CA VAL A 131 4.67 -7.71 15.82
C VAL A 131 5.28 -6.90 16.95
N CYS A 132 5.42 -5.59 16.72
CA CYS A 132 5.91 -4.65 17.70
C CYS A 132 5.07 -3.37 17.63
N GLY A 133 4.75 -2.79 18.78
CA GLY A 133 3.93 -1.59 18.86
C GLY A 133 4.03 -0.89 20.20
N ILE A 134 3.33 0.22 20.32
CA ILE A 134 3.30 1.10 21.49
C ILE A 134 1.89 1.12 22.06
N ARG A 135 1.80 1.08 23.39
CA ARG A 135 0.57 1.33 24.16
C ARG A 135 0.94 2.23 25.34
N GLY A 136 0.35 3.42 25.44
CA GLY A 136 0.77 4.42 26.41
C GLY A 136 2.28 4.69 26.33
N ASN A 137 2.98 4.50 27.45
CA ASN A 137 4.44 4.68 27.53
C ASN A 137 5.23 3.37 27.37
N THR A 138 4.58 2.29 26.91
CA THR A 138 5.16 0.94 26.86
C THR A 138 5.38 0.49 25.43
N ILE A 139 6.57 -0.04 25.13
CA ILE A 139 6.83 -0.79 23.89
C ILE A 139 6.48 -2.26 24.13
N ILE A 140 5.69 -2.85 23.24
CA ILE A 140 5.31 -4.26 23.27
C ILE A 140 5.98 -4.95 22.08
N LEU A 141 6.73 -6.01 22.34
CA LEU A 141 7.47 -6.77 21.35
C LEU A 141 7.19 -8.27 21.48
N THR A 142 6.82 -8.91 20.36
CA THR A 142 6.71 -10.38 20.31
C THR A 142 7.94 -11.01 19.66
N ILE A 143 8.47 -12.06 20.26
CA ILE A 143 9.62 -12.82 19.76
C ILE A 143 9.36 -14.33 19.79
N PRO A 144 10.12 -15.14 19.02
CA PRO A 144 9.96 -16.59 18.98
C PRO A 144 10.08 -17.26 20.36
N GLY A 145 9.46 -18.44 20.48
CA GLY A 145 9.48 -19.24 21.71
C GLY A 145 10.76 -20.03 21.94
N SER A 146 11.67 -20.13 20.95
CA SER A 146 12.93 -20.85 21.10
C SER A 146 13.96 -19.98 21.85
N PRO A 147 14.76 -20.53 22.80
CA PRO A 147 15.69 -19.72 23.59
C PRO A 147 16.75 -19.01 22.74
N LYS A 148 17.21 -19.69 21.67
CA LYS A 148 18.16 -19.12 20.71
C LYS A 148 17.52 -17.96 19.95
N GLY A 149 16.33 -18.17 19.37
CA GLY A 149 15.63 -17.12 18.61
C GLY A 149 15.28 -15.92 19.47
N ALA A 150 14.79 -16.16 20.69
CA ALA A 150 14.47 -15.10 21.65
C ALA A 150 15.71 -14.21 21.95
N LYS A 151 16.86 -14.84 22.23
CA LYS A 151 18.12 -14.13 22.49
C LYS A 151 18.56 -13.31 21.28
N GLU A 152 18.61 -13.92 20.10
CA GLU A 152 19.07 -13.27 18.86
C GLU A 152 18.16 -12.09 18.48
N ASN A 153 16.85 -12.22 18.67
CA ASN A 153 15.87 -11.19 18.34
C ASN A 153 16.03 -9.95 19.23
N VAL A 154 16.20 -10.12 20.54
CA VAL A 154 16.44 -8.99 21.45
C VAL A 154 17.81 -8.35 21.22
N GLN A 155 18.86 -9.16 21.00
CA GLN A 155 20.20 -8.64 20.70
C GLN A 155 20.23 -7.77 19.44
N ALA A 156 19.46 -8.13 18.41
CA ALA A 156 19.39 -7.38 17.15
C ALA A 156 18.89 -5.94 17.33
N ILE A 157 18.10 -5.67 18.37
CA ILE A 157 17.48 -4.36 18.61
C ILE A 157 17.90 -3.70 19.93
N LEU A 158 18.78 -4.34 20.70
CA LEU A 158 19.14 -3.89 22.04
C LEU A 158 19.74 -2.47 22.03
N ASN A 159 20.47 -2.11 20.98
CA ASN A 159 21.08 -0.79 20.82
C ASN A 159 20.06 0.32 20.52
N VAL A 160 18.91 -0.02 19.93
CA VAL A 160 17.87 0.96 19.56
C VAL A 160 16.80 1.10 20.64
N LEU A 161 16.61 0.07 21.48
CA LEU A 161 15.58 0.05 22.52
C LEU A 161 15.65 1.22 23.52
N PRO A 162 16.83 1.62 24.08
CA PRO A 162 16.89 2.74 25.02
C PRO A 162 16.32 4.02 24.42
N HIS A 163 16.76 4.36 23.21
CA HIS A 163 16.30 5.56 22.53
C HIS A 163 14.80 5.49 22.17
N ALA A 164 14.33 4.32 21.72
CA ALA A 164 12.93 4.11 21.42
C ALA A 164 12.05 4.32 22.67
N ILE A 165 12.48 3.81 23.82
CA ILE A 165 11.75 3.98 25.09
C ILE A 165 11.76 5.43 25.56
N ASP A 166 12.90 6.13 25.48
CA ASP A 166 12.97 7.56 25.88
C ASP A 166 12.04 8.41 25.01
N LEU A 167 11.97 8.14 23.70
CA LEU A 167 11.02 8.80 22.79
C LEU A 167 9.56 8.51 23.17
N VAL A 168 9.23 7.26 23.50
CA VAL A 168 7.88 6.86 23.91
C VAL A 168 7.48 7.50 25.23
N ARG A 169 8.43 7.68 26.17
CA ARG A 169 8.22 8.38 27.44
C ARG A 169 8.04 9.89 27.30
N GLY A 170 8.20 10.45 26.10
CA GLY A 170 8.16 11.89 25.85
C GLY A 170 9.42 12.62 26.35
N GLU A 171 10.52 11.91 26.62
CA GLU A 171 11.80 12.54 26.94
C GLU A 171 12.37 13.13 25.63
N SER A 172 12.32 14.46 25.53
CA SER A 172 12.70 15.24 24.34
C SER A 172 14.06 14.80 23.79
N GLY A 173 14.11 14.47 22.50
CA GLY A 173 15.33 14.14 21.75
C GLY A 173 16.44 15.22 21.78
N GLU A 174 16.19 16.36 22.41
CA GLU A 174 17.17 17.41 22.71
C GLU A 174 18.29 16.93 23.65
N ASN A 175 18.01 16.01 24.60
CA ASN A 175 19.01 15.59 25.60
C ASN A 175 20.03 14.55 25.07
N VAL A 176 19.79 13.94 23.91
CA VAL A 176 20.68 12.91 23.35
C VAL A 176 21.60 13.51 22.28
N HIS A 177 21.16 14.51 21.52
CA HIS A 177 22.06 15.31 20.66
C HIS A 177 23.08 16.12 21.48
N ALA A 178 22.76 16.44 22.74
CA ALA A 178 23.69 17.05 23.68
C ALA A 178 24.82 16.10 24.13
N GLN A 179 24.59 14.78 24.20
CA GLN A 179 25.60 13.81 24.69
C GLN A 179 26.71 13.51 23.68
N LEU A 180 26.57 13.98 22.43
CA LEU A 180 27.66 14.00 21.44
C LEU A 180 28.45 15.33 21.43
N ARG A 181 28.12 16.26 22.35
CA ARG A 181 28.80 17.55 22.50
C ARG A 181 29.22 17.77 23.96
N VAL A 182 30.38 17.26 24.31
CA VAL A 182 31.23 17.84 25.38
C VAL A 182 32.03 18.94 24.67
N GLU A 183 32.05 20.22 25.02
CA GLU A 183 32.14 20.92 26.31
C GLU A 183 31.81 22.42 26.05
N SER A 184 31.06 23.13 26.92
CA SER A 184 31.34 24.54 27.31
C SER A 184 30.22 25.20 28.14
N HIS A 185 30.64 25.58 29.36
CA HIS A 185 30.20 26.58 30.34
C HIS A 185 28.81 27.26 30.31
N GLU A 186 28.19 27.24 31.50
CA GLU A 186 27.09 28.08 31.96
C GLU A 186 27.44 29.58 31.98
N CYS A 187 26.48 30.43 31.55
CA CYS A 187 26.45 31.84 31.94
C CYS A 187 25.00 32.35 32.05
N VAL A 188 24.78 33.17 33.09
CA VAL A 188 23.55 33.80 33.54
C VAL A 188 23.16 34.97 32.63
N HIS A 189 21.88 35.13 32.28
CA HIS A 189 21.39 36.36 31.64
C HIS A 189 20.07 36.87 32.21
N HIS A 190 20.07 38.19 32.47
CA HIS A 190 18.92 39.03 32.77
C HIS A 190 18.07 39.31 31.52
N ASP A 191 16.76 39.42 31.76
CA ASP A 191 15.69 39.48 30.77
C ASP A 191 15.35 40.94 30.41
N HIS A 192 15.33 41.27 29.12
CA HIS A 192 14.69 42.49 28.61
C HIS A 192 13.98 42.20 27.28
N LYS A 193 12.66 42.39 27.29
CA LYS A 193 11.77 42.27 26.13
C LYS A 193 11.80 43.54 25.27
N HIS A 194 11.91 43.37 23.95
CA HIS A 194 11.35 44.31 22.98
C HIS A 194 10.69 43.57 21.81
N GLY A 195 9.58 44.13 21.33
CA GLY A 195 8.61 43.52 20.44
C GLY A 195 9.10 43.30 19.00
N ASP A 196 8.70 42.18 18.42
CA ASP A 196 9.09 41.74 17.09
C ASP A 196 8.06 42.15 16.02
N LYS A 197 8.55 42.85 14.99
CA LYS A 197 7.94 42.84 13.65
C LYS A 197 8.39 41.55 12.95
N HIS A 198 7.46 40.80 12.37
CA HIS A 198 7.75 39.53 11.68
C HIS A 198 8.74 39.70 10.51
N GLN A 199 10.02 39.43 10.75
CA GLN A 199 11.05 39.23 9.72
C GLN A 199 11.38 37.73 9.58
N TYR A 200 11.26 37.24 8.34
CA TYR A 200 11.52 35.84 7.93
C TYR A 200 12.99 35.44 8.16
N LEU A 201 13.25 34.18 8.56
CA LEU A 201 14.59 33.68 8.86
C LEU A 201 15.46 33.55 7.61
N SER A 202 16.21 34.60 7.32
CA SER A 202 17.59 34.45 6.91
C SER A 202 18.37 35.66 7.41
N THR A 203 18.83 35.64 8.65
CA THR A 203 19.87 36.58 9.03
C THR A 203 21.12 36.22 8.26
N SER A 204 21.61 37.15 7.45
CA SER A 204 22.93 37.08 6.84
C SER A 204 23.95 36.67 7.91
N LEU A 205 24.79 35.67 7.62
CA LEU A 205 25.92 35.30 8.48
C LEU A 205 26.93 36.45 8.63
N PHE A 206 26.79 37.50 7.80
CA PHE A 206 27.57 38.72 7.84
C PHE A 206 26.92 39.83 8.69
N GLY A 207 25.72 39.59 9.26
CA GLY A 207 25.06 40.52 10.18
C GLY A 207 25.48 40.34 11.65
N PRO A 208 25.10 41.28 12.55
CA PRO A 208 25.41 41.23 13.97
C PRO A 208 24.99 39.91 14.61
N VAL A 209 25.89 39.28 15.37
CA VAL A 209 25.68 37.96 15.97
C VAL A 209 24.48 37.96 16.93
N SER A 210 24.24 39.07 17.63
CA SER A 210 23.14 39.27 18.57
C SER A 210 21.75 39.24 17.92
N GLN A 211 21.65 39.56 16.62
CA GLN A 211 20.38 39.60 15.88
C GLN A 211 20.07 38.26 15.18
N ARG A 212 21.00 37.30 15.21
CA ARG A 212 20.81 35.99 14.57
C ARG A 212 19.77 35.20 15.35
N LYS A 213 18.64 34.91 14.72
CA LYS A 213 17.55 34.14 15.33
C LYS A 213 18.05 32.74 15.73
N ARG A 214 17.81 32.37 16.99
CA ARG A 214 18.21 31.07 17.58
C ARG A 214 17.07 30.07 17.71
N LYS A 215 15.83 30.49 17.42
CA LYS A 215 14.64 29.66 17.42
C LYS A 215 13.90 29.83 16.09
N SER A 216 13.31 28.75 15.60
CA SER A 216 12.39 28.79 14.46
C SER A 216 11.21 29.70 14.79
N PRO A 217 10.71 30.51 13.83
CA PRO A 217 9.49 31.30 14.03
C PRO A 217 8.25 30.43 13.85
N TYR A 218 8.41 29.21 13.33
CA TYR A 218 7.35 28.24 13.11
C TYR A 218 7.42 27.18 14.22
N PRO A 219 6.32 26.89 14.90
CA PRO A 219 6.26 25.84 15.91
C PRO A 219 6.51 24.47 15.25
N MET A 220 7.06 23.54 16.03
CA MET A 220 7.16 22.15 15.61
C MET A 220 5.77 21.51 15.67
N ILE A 221 5.37 20.82 14.60
CA ILE A 221 4.11 20.09 14.51
C ILE A 221 4.39 18.61 14.26
N THR A 222 3.44 17.76 14.60
CA THR A 222 3.52 16.33 14.32
C THR A 222 3.34 16.05 12.81
N VAL A 223 3.80 14.89 12.35
CA VAL A 223 3.60 14.46 10.96
C VAL A 223 2.12 14.35 10.61
N ALA A 224 1.28 13.87 11.55
CA ALA A 224 -0.15 13.75 11.33
C ALA A 224 -0.81 15.12 11.13
N GLU A 225 -0.47 16.09 11.97
CA GLU A 225 -0.94 17.48 11.81
C GLU A 225 -0.46 18.09 10.50
N ALA A 226 0.81 17.87 10.13
CA ALA A 226 1.35 18.37 8.86
C ALA A 226 0.59 17.80 7.65
N LEU A 227 0.30 16.49 7.64
CA LEU A 227 -0.47 15.85 6.58
C LEU A 227 -1.92 16.36 6.51
N ASN A 228 -2.55 16.60 7.67
CA ASN A 228 -3.89 17.19 7.73
C ASN A 228 -3.91 18.60 7.14
N ILE A 229 -2.94 19.45 7.53
CA ILE A 229 -2.82 20.81 7.00
C ILE A 229 -2.64 20.77 5.47
N VAL A 230 -1.78 19.87 4.97
CA VAL A 230 -1.59 19.69 3.52
C VAL A 230 -2.89 19.28 2.84
N ALA A 231 -3.63 18.32 3.40
CA ALA A 231 -4.90 17.86 2.84
C ALA A 231 -5.97 18.97 2.82
N GLU A 232 -6.08 19.74 3.92
CA GLU A 232 -7.03 20.86 4.06
C GLU A 232 -6.76 22.00 3.08
N HIS A 233 -5.49 22.26 2.74
CA HIS A 233 -5.09 23.37 1.87
C HIS A 233 -4.81 22.93 0.43
N SER A 234 -4.97 21.64 0.11
CA SER A 234 -4.85 21.13 -1.25
C SER A 234 -6.21 21.11 -1.94
N ASN A 235 -6.30 21.79 -3.09
CA ASN A 235 -7.52 21.84 -3.86
C ASN A 235 -7.50 20.79 -4.98
N ILE A 236 -8.65 20.14 -5.19
CA ILE A 236 -8.86 19.29 -6.36
C ILE A 236 -8.90 20.19 -7.60
N LEU A 237 -8.09 19.87 -8.60
CA LEU A 237 -8.04 20.63 -9.84
C LEU A 237 -9.31 20.40 -10.66
N SER A 238 -9.63 21.38 -11.52
CA SER A 238 -10.82 21.33 -12.37
C SER A 238 -10.81 20.08 -13.28
N PRO A 239 -11.98 19.47 -13.52
CA PRO A 239 -12.08 18.36 -14.46
C PRO A 239 -11.82 18.82 -15.90
N ILE A 240 -11.33 17.89 -16.72
CA ILE A 240 -11.09 18.04 -18.15
C ILE A 240 -11.68 16.84 -18.88
N LYS A 241 -12.14 17.06 -20.11
CA LYS A 241 -12.63 15.99 -20.98
C LYS A 241 -11.47 15.48 -21.84
N VAL A 242 -11.30 14.17 -21.87
CA VAL A 242 -10.19 13.50 -22.59
C VAL A 242 -10.71 12.27 -23.34
N PRO A 243 -10.06 11.85 -24.44
CA PRO A 243 -10.40 10.61 -25.13
C PRO A 243 -10.16 9.39 -24.24
N VAL A 244 -10.90 8.30 -24.51
CA VAL A 244 -10.65 6.99 -23.90
C VAL A 244 -9.52 6.30 -24.65
N ASP A 245 -8.32 6.38 -24.09
CA ASP A 245 -7.09 5.74 -24.58
C ASP A 245 -6.15 5.38 -23.41
N GLU A 246 -4.98 4.83 -23.71
CA GLU A 246 -3.98 4.41 -22.72
C GLU A 246 -3.41 5.56 -21.86
N ASN A 247 -3.61 6.83 -22.23
CA ASN A 247 -3.13 7.97 -21.46
C ASN A 247 -3.97 8.26 -20.21
N LEU A 248 -5.12 7.58 -20.07
CA LEU A 248 -5.96 7.64 -18.87
C LEU A 248 -5.31 7.01 -17.63
N ILE A 249 -4.35 6.10 -17.79
CA ILE A 249 -3.72 5.37 -16.69
C ILE A 249 -3.16 6.34 -15.64
N GLY A 250 -3.63 6.24 -14.39
CA GLY A 250 -3.29 7.10 -13.26
C GLY A 250 -4.14 8.37 -13.14
N MET A 251 -5.12 8.59 -14.01
CA MET A 251 -6.10 9.66 -13.87
C MET A 251 -7.30 9.22 -13.03
N VAL A 252 -8.01 10.18 -12.44
CA VAL A 252 -9.18 9.92 -11.59
C VAL A 252 -10.42 10.47 -12.27
N LEU A 253 -11.47 9.65 -12.34
CA LEU A 253 -12.74 9.98 -12.97
C LEU A 253 -13.48 11.10 -12.21
N ALA A 254 -14.01 12.09 -12.92
CA ALA A 254 -14.67 13.25 -12.33
C ALA A 254 -16.21 13.15 -12.33
N GLU A 255 -16.78 12.18 -13.03
CA GLU A 255 -18.22 11.92 -13.14
C GLU A 255 -18.50 10.42 -13.28
N ASP A 256 -19.73 9.99 -13.00
CA ASP A 256 -20.13 8.62 -13.31
C ASP A 256 -20.25 8.43 -14.82
N VAL A 257 -19.77 7.31 -15.33
CA VAL A 257 -19.85 6.98 -16.76
C VAL A 257 -20.84 5.85 -16.96
N VAL A 258 -21.75 6.06 -17.91
CA VAL A 258 -22.81 5.10 -18.26
C VAL A 258 -22.54 4.42 -19.61
N ALA A 259 -22.96 3.17 -19.72
CA ALA A 259 -22.90 2.40 -20.96
C ALA A 259 -23.77 3.05 -22.05
N ARG A 260 -23.17 3.33 -23.21
CA ARG A 260 -23.86 3.92 -24.38
C ARG A 260 -24.32 2.86 -25.38
N GLN A 261 -23.74 1.67 -25.31
CA GLN A 261 -24.07 0.53 -26.14
C GLN A 261 -24.28 -0.69 -25.24
N PRO A 262 -25.17 -1.62 -25.64
CA PRO A 262 -25.31 -2.87 -24.94
C PRO A 262 -24.14 -3.79 -25.28
N VAL A 263 -23.73 -4.61 -24.33
CA VAL A 263 -22.72 -5.65 -24.52
C VAL A 263 -23.36 -7.01 -24.17
N PRO A 264 -23.39 -7.97 -25.11
CA PRO A 264 -23.09 -7.81 -26.54
C PRO A 264 -24.13 -6.92 -27.25
N GLY A 265 -23.73 -6.32 -28.38
CA GLY A 265 -24.60 -5.44 -29.20
C GLY A 265 -25.58 -6.19 -30.11
N TYR A 266 -25.49 -7.52 -30.15
CA TYR A 266 -26.29 -8.45 -30.93
C TYR A 266 -26.38 -9.77 -30.16
N ARG A 267 -27.30 -10.66 -30.56
CA ARG A 267 -27.40 -12.00 -29.98
C ARG A 267 -26.14 -12.80 -30.35
N ALA A 268 -25.33 -13.17 -29.38
CA ALA A 268 -24.02 -13.79 -29.63
C ALA A 268 -23.98 -15.24 -29.14
N SER A 269 -23.31 -16.12 -29.88
CA SER A 269 -23.09 -17.50 -29.43
C SER A 269 -22.10 -17.56 -28.26
N ILE A 270 -22.39 -18.40 -27.26
CA ILE A 270 -21.48 -18.71 -26.14
C ILE A 270 -20.41 -19.74 -26.56
N LEU A 271 -20.69 -20.58 -27.55
CA LEU A 271 -19.89 -21.75 -27.92
C LEU A 271 -19.69 -21.83 -29.45
N ASP A 272 -18.74 -22.67 -29.88
CA ASP A 272 -18.63 -23.10 -31.27
C ASP A 272 -19.63 -24.24 -31.55
N GLY A 273 -20.33 -24.18 -32.68
CA GLY A 273 -21.33 -25.19 -33.02
C GLY A 273 -22.32 -24.75 -34.08
N TYR A 274 -23.62 -24.99 -33.85
CA TYR A 274 -24.68 -24.73 -34.81
C TYR A 274 -25.83 -23.96 -34.18
N ALA A 275 -26.23 -22.87 -34.85
CA ALA A 275 -27.46 -22.18 -34.56
C ALA A 275 -28.64 -22.99 -35.12
N VAL A 276 -29.61 -23.26 -34.24
CA VAL A 276 -30.77 -24.12 -34.52
C VAL A 276 -32.06 -23.44 -34.09
N ILE A 277 -33.20 -23.95 -34.56
CA ILE A 277 -34.51 -23.68 -33.95
C ILE A 277 -34.75 -24.81 -32.94
N ALA A 278 -34.83 -24.47 -31.65
CA ALA A 278 -34.86 -25.46 -30.58
C ALA A 278 -35.96 -26.51 -30.76
N ASN A 279 -37.13 -26.11 -31.26
CA ASN A 279 -38.27 -27.01 -31.48
C ASN A 279 -38.08 -28.05 -32.60
N ASP A 280 -37.06 -27.94 -33.44
CA ASP A 280 -36.79 -28.93 -34.49
C ASP A 280 -36.25 -30.25 -33.92
N GLY A 281 -35.54 -30.18 -32.78
CA GLY A 281 -35.01 -31.32 -32.04
C GLY A 281 -33.79 -32.01 -32.66
N PRO A 282 -33.44 -33.23 -32.20
CA PRO A 282 -32.38 -34.04 -32.77
C PRO A 282 -32.72 -34.56 -34.17
N GLY A 283 -31.74 -34.59 -35.07
CA GLY A 283 -31.94 -35.01 -36.47
C GLY A 283 -30.84 -34.53 -37.40
N VAL A 284 -30.95 -34.89 -38.68
CA VAL A 284 -30.01 -34.47 -39.73
C VAL A 284 -30.56 -33.25 -40.46
N TYR A 285 -29.79 -32.17 -40.48
CA TYR A 285 -30.22 -30.90 -41.06
C TYR A 285 -29.20 -30.38 -42.09
N PRO A 286 -29.66 -29.70 -43.15
CA PRO A 286 -28.80 -28.97 -44.07
C PRO A 286 -28.20 -27.74 -43.39
N VAL A 287 -26.90 -27.51 -43.62
CA VAL A 287 -26.19 -26.31 -43.15
C VAL A 287 -26.31 -25.22 -44.21
N ILE A 288 -27.11 -24.18 -43.92
CA ILE A 288 -27.48 -23.16 -44.92
C ILE A 288 -26.55 -21.94 -44.94
N GLY A 289 -25.54 -21.89 -44.05
CA GLY A 289 -24.58 -20.80 -43.98
C GLY A 289 -23.62 -20.91 -42.80
N VAL A 290 -22.58 -20.08 -42.85
CA VAL A 290 -21.57 -19.94 -41.79
C VAL A 290 -21.64 -18.52 -41.23
N SER A 291 -22.05 -18.39 -39.98
CA SER A 291 -22.02 -17.12 -39.24
C SER A 291 -20.67 -16.99 -38.54
N ILE A 292 -19.74 -16.27 -39.17
CA ILE A 292 -18.39 -16.02 -38.64
C ILE A 292 -18.35 -14.63 -38.01
N ALA A 293 -17.71 -14.50 -36.85
CA ALA A 293 -17.45 -13.25 -36.14
C ALA A 293 -16.51 -12.30 -36.92
N ASN A 294 -16.92 -11.79 -38.08
CA ASN A 294 -16.39 -10.60 -38.78
C ASN A 294 -17.05 -10.30 -40.14
N THR A 295 -18.14 -10.97 -40.51
CA THR A 295 -18.70 -10.82 -41.86
C THR A 295 -19.84 -9.79 -41.89
N SER A 296 -19.55 -8.65 -42.52
CA SER A 296 -20.54 -7.69 -43.08
C SER A 296 -21.41 -8.31 -44.18
N HIS A 297 -21.16 -9.57 -44.55
CA HIS A 297 -21.97 -10.41 -45.42
C HIS A 297 -22.87 -11.35 -44.59
N LEU A 298 -23.69 -10.81 -43.70
CA LEU A 298 -24.88 -11.53 -43.27
C LEU A 298 -25.83 -11.55 -44.47
N SER A 299 -25.89 -12.70 -45.14
CA SER A 299 -27.12 -13.10 -45.82
C SER A 299 -28.24 -12.94 -44.80
N THR A 300 -29.11 -11.95 -45.03
CA THR A 300 -30.29 -11.57 -44.25
C THR A 300 -31.37 -12.65 -44.24
N ASN A 301 -31.00 -13.90 -44.50
CA ASN A 301 -31.91 -15.02 -44.61
C ASN A 301 -32.20 -15.55 -43.21
N LYS A 302 -33.44 -15.31 -42.76
CA LYS A 302 -33.99 -15.89 -41.55
C LYS A 302 -33.90 -17.41 -41.63
N LEU A 303 -33.28 -18.05 -40.63
CA LEU A 303 -33.24 -19.50 -40.47
C LEU A 303 -34.68 -20.04 -40.42
N GLN A 304 -34.99 -21.00 -41.29
CA GLN A 304 -36.30 -21.66 -41.32
C GLN A 304 -36.27 -22.98 -40.53
N PRO A 305 -37.43 -23.49 -40.07
CA PRO A 305 -37.50 -24.83 -39.47
C PRO A 305 -36.90 -25.91 -40.37
N GLY A 306 -36.13 -26.80 -39.77
CA GLY A 306 -35.38 -27.85 -40.46
C GLY A 306 -34.10 -27.37 -41.13
N GLN A 307 -33.57 -26.20 -40.76
CA GLN A 307 -32.29 -25.66 -41.25
C GLN A 307 -31.40 -25.28 -40.07
N ILE A 308 -30.08 -25.42 -40.26
CA ILE A 308 -29.08 -25.03 -39.27
C ILE A 308 -28.01 -24.15 -39.90
N ALA A 309 -27.30 -23.38 -39.09
CA ALA A 309 -26.18 -22.55 -39.53
C ALA A 309 -24.97 -22.78 -38.63
N ARG A 310 -23.79 -22.97 -39.22
CA ARG A 310 -22.53 -23.08 -38.47
C ARG A 310 -22.24 -21.74 -37.81
N ILE A 311 -21.89 -21.74 -36.53
CA ILE A 311 -21.62 -20.52 -35.75
C ILE A 311 -20.39 -20.73 -34.86
N THR A 312 -19.58 -19.68 -34.73
CA THR A 312 -18.44 -19.67 -33.80
C THR A 312 -18.78 -18.88 -32.54
N THR A 313 -17.97 -19.05 -31.50
CA THR A 313 -18.02 -18.29 -30.25
C THR A 313 -17.96 -16.80 -30.54
N GLY A 314 -18.90 -16.04 -29.97
CA GLY A 314 -19.07 -14.61 -30.24
C GLY A 314 -19.68 -14.28 -31.60
N GLY A 315 -19.96 -15.26 -32.47
CA GLY A 315 -20.61 -15.07 -33.75
C GLY A 315 -22.07 -14.59 -33.59
N PRO A 316 -22.58 -13.77 -34.53
CA PRO A 316 -23.95 -13.29 -34.47
C PRO A 316 -24.95 -14.42 -34.76
N VAL A 317 -25.91 -14.63 -33.85
CA VAL A 317 -26.96 -15.63 -34.02
C VAL A 317 -27.89 -15.20 -35.17
N PRO A 318 -28.07 -16.02 -36.22
CA PRO A 318 -28.92 -15.68 -37.35
C PRO A 318 -30.38 -15.42 -36.93
N PRO A 319 -31.10 -14.48 -37.59
CA PRO A 319 -32.52 -14.29 -37.35
C PRO A 319 -33.28 -15.61 -37.51
N GLY A 320 -34.21 -15.93 -36.60
CA GLY A 320 -34.97 -17.18 -36.64
C GLY A 320 -34.39 -18.31 -35.79
N ALA A 321 -33.08 -18.35 -35.57
CA ALA A 321 -32.47 -19.30 -34.64
C ALA A 321 -32.82 -18.95 -33.18
N THR A 322 -33.19 -19.97 -32.40
CA THR A 322 -33.60 -19.79 -31.00
C THR A 322 -32.62 -20.40 -30.00
N ALA A 323 -31.69 -21.25 -30.43
CA ALA A 323 -30.67 -21.86 -29.58
C ALA A 323 -29.37 -22.15 -30.36
N VAL A 324 -28.30 -22.47 -29.63
CA VAL A 324 -27.04 -22.99 -30.20
C VAL A 324 -26.71 -24.35 -29.58
N VAL A 325 -26.39 -25.33 -30.42
CA VAL A 325 -25.86 -26.65 -30.03
C VAL A 325 -24.35 -26.66 -30.21
N MET A 326 -23.60 -27.15 -29.22
CA MET A 326 -22.13 -27.24 -29.30
C MET A 326 -21.69 -28.27 -30.33
N VAL A 327 -20.53 -28.06 -30.97
CA VAL A 327 -20.05 -28.95 -32.03
C VAL A 327 -19.87 -30.40 -31.57
N GLU A 328 -19.52 -30.62 -30.31
CA GLU A 328 -19.32 -31.95 -29.71
C GLU A 328 -20.61 -32.78 -29.67
N ASP A 329 -21.77 -32.13 -29.63
CA ASP A 329 -23.09 -32.77 -29.66
C ASP A 329 -23.62 -32.94 -31.09
N THR A 330 -22.74 -32.95 -32.08
CA THR A 330 -23.09 -33.09 -33.49
C THR A 330 -22.18 -34.05 -34.25
N THR A 331 -22.61 -34.50 -35.42
CA THR A 331 -21.78 -35.31 -36.32
C THR A 331 -21.96 -34.86 -37.77
N LEU A 332 -20.85 -34.64 -38.46
CA LEU A 332 -20.86 -34.29 -39.88
C LEU A 332 -21.36 -35.47 -40.71
N VAL A 333 -22.46 -35.28 -41.44
CA VAL A 333 -23.06 -36.31 -42.29
C VAL A 333 -22.56 -36.19 -43.72
N ARG A 334 -22.46 -34.96 -44.23
CA ARG A 334 -22.02 -34.70 -45.61
C ARG A 334 -21.24 -33.40 -45.70
N ALA A 335 -20.13 -33.45 -46.42
CA ALA A 335 -19.33 -32.29 -46.82
C ALA A 335 -19.36 -32.14 -48.35
N SER A 336 -19.05 -30.94 -48.82
CA SER A 336 -18.85 -30.65 -50.24
C SER A 336 -17.70 -31.47 -50.84
N GLU A 337 -17.68 -31.60 -52.18
CA GLU A 337 -16.65 -32.38 -52.89
C GLU A 337 -15.22 -31.89 -52.66
N ASP A 338 -15.04 -30.59 -52.36
CA ASP A 338 -13.75 -29.99 -52.01
C ASP A 338 -13.40 -30.12 -50.51
N GLY A 339 -14.32 -30.62 -49.69
CA GLY A 339 -14.17 -30.78 -48.24
C GLY A 339 -14.15 -29.46 -47.45
N LEU A 340 -14.48 -28.33 -48.08
CA LEU A 340 -14.39 -27.01 -47.46
C LEU A 340 -15.71 -26.53 -46.84
N GLN A 341 -16.84 -27.16 -47.16
CA GLN A 341 -18.15 -26.80 -46.67
C GLN A 341 -18.87 -28.00 -46.06
N GLU A 342 -19.52 -27.77 -44.92
CA GLU A 342 -20.43 -28.72 -44.32
C GLU A 342 -21.78 -28.57 -45.04
N GLU A 343 -22.30 -29.65 -45.61
CA GLU A 343 -23.60 -29.63 -46.32
C GLU A 343 -24.74 -30.12 -45.40
N SER A 344 -24.50 -31.16 -44.60
CA SER A 344 -25.46 -31.64 -43.62
C SER A 344 -24.81 -32.19 -42.36
N VAL A 345 -25.43 -31.91 -41.22
CA VAL A 345 -24.94 -32.27 -39.88
C VAL A 345 -26.08 -32.87 -39.07
N GLU A 346 -25.76 -33.90 -38.31
CA GLU A 346 -26.65 -34.54 -37.34
C GLU A 346 -26.51 -33.85 -35.98
N ILE A 347 -27.64 -33.47 -35.39
CA ILE A 347 -27.77 -32.92 -34.04
C ILE A 347 -28.21 -34.05 -33.10
N HIS A 348 -27.44 -34.33 -32.04
CA HIS A 348 -27.69 -35.46 -31.13
C HIS A 348 -28.56 -35.11 -29.92
N VAL A 349 -28.67 -33.83 -29.60
CA VAL A 349 -29.26 -33.35 -28.35
C VAL A 349 -30.42 -32.40 -28.58
N GLN A 350 -31.39 -32.44 -27.66
CA GLN A 350 -32.47 -31.46 -27.59
C GLN A 350 -32.03 -30.28 -26.73
N VAL A 351 -32.15 -29.07 -27.25
CA VAL A 351 -31.91 -27.81 -26.51
C VAL A 351 -33.20 -27.04 -26.29
N SER A 352 -33.20 -26.14 -25.31
CA SER A 352 -34.30 -25.20 -25.06
C SER A 352 -34.06 -23.86 -25.75
N ASP A 353 -35.11 -23.08 -25.98
CA ASP A 353 -34.97 -21.68 -26.43
C ASP A 353 -34.04 -20.89 -25.49
N GLY A 354 -33.17 -20.07 -26.10
CA GLY A 354 -32.16 -19.26 -25.41
C GLY A 354 -30.90 -20.03 -25.00
N ALA A 355 -30.83 -21.34 -25.18
CA ALA A 355 -29.65 -22.12 -24.80
C ALA A 355 -28.41 -21.66 -25.58
N ASN A 356 -27.32 -21.45 -24.84
CA ASN A 356 -26.00 -21.07 -25.35
C ASN A 356 -25.95 -19.75 -26.14
N ILE A 357 -26.89 -18.83 -25.85
CA ILE A 357 -26.95 -17.50 -26.48
C ILE A 357 -26.81 -16.41 -25.40
N ARG A 358 -25.92 -15.44 -25.65
CA ARG A 358 -25.90 -14.16 -24.93
C ARG A 358 -26.84 -13.20 -25.63
N GLU A 359 -27.91 -12.83 -24.93
CA GLU A 359 -28.89 -11.86 -25.40
C GLU A 359 -28.31 -10.44 -25.40
N ILE A 360 -28.93 -9.55 -26.18
CA ILE A 360 -28.45 -8.16 -26.32
C ILE A 360 -28.42 -7.49 -24.94
N GLY A 361 -27.25 -6.99 -24.55
CA GLY A 361 -27.05 -6.30 -23.28
C GLY A 361 -27.05 -7.21 -22.04
N SER A 362 -26.89 -8.53 -22.20
CA SER A 362 -26.82 -9.49 -21.09
C SER A 362 -25.68 -9.20 -20.12
N ASP A 363 -24.54 -8.71 -20.62
CA ASP A 363 -23.38 -8.38 -19.78
C ASP A 363 -23.48 -6.94 -19.27
N THR A 364 -23.88 -6.03 -20.15
CA THR A 364 -24.09 -4.62 -19.79
C THR A 364 -25.20 -4.03 -20.63
N SER A 365 -26.25 -3.58 -19.95
CA SER A 365 -27.37 -2.87 -20.57
C SER A 365 -27.07 -1.37 -20.70
N ILE A 366 -27.67 -0.74 -21.71
CA ILE A 366 -27.58 0.72 -21.90
C ILE A 366 -28.04 1.44 -20.63
N GLY A 367 -27.30 2.47 -20.21
CA GLY A 367 -27.59 3.25 -19.01
C GLY A 367 -27.02 2.69 -17.71
N THR A 368 -26.44 1.50 -17.72
CA THR A 368 -25.70 0.96 -16.57
C THR A 368 -24.48 1.83 -16.27
N ILE A 369 -24.24 2.17 -15.00
CA ILE A 369 -23.01 2.86 -14.58
C ILE A 369 -21.87 1.84 -14.64
N VAL A 370 -20.89 2.09 -15.51
CA VAL A 370 -19.74 1.19 -15.75
C VAL A 370 -18.46 1.64 -15.06
N ALA A 371 -18.38 2.92 -14.68
CA ALA A 371 -17.30 3.47 -13.87
C ALA A 371 -17.85 4.62 -13.03
N ARG A 372 -17.41 4.74 -11.77
CA ARG A 372 -17.90 5.74 -10.82
C ARG A 372 -16.94 6.90 -10.67
N LYS A 373 -17.49 8.09 -10.41
CA LYS A 373 -16.73 9.26 -10.01
C LYS A 373 -15.80 8.93 -8.84
N GLY A 374 -14.54 9.35 -8.96
CA GLY A 374 -13.51 9.11 -7.96
C GLY A 374 -12.71 7.82 -8.17
N GLU A 375 -13.09 6.97 -9.13
CA GLU A 375 -12.29 5.79 -9.49
C GLU A 375 -11.01 6.19 -10.23
N LEU A 376 -9.93 5.47 -9.94
CA LEU A 376 -8.62 5.63 -10.55
C LEU A 376 -8.49 4.64 -11.71
N PHE A 377 -8.03 5.10 -12.87
CA PHE A 377 -7.60 4.21 -13.94
C PHE A 377 -6.29 3.51 -13.55
N SER A 378 -6.37 2.22 -13.24
CA SER A 378 -5.22 1.45 -12.78
C SER A 378 -4.29 1.07 -13.92
N ALA A 379 -3.02 0.73 -13.60
CA ALA A 379 -2.06 0.24 -14.58
C ALA A 379 -2.46 -1.10 -15.25
N VAL A 380 -3.47 -1.79 -14.71
CA VAL A 380 -4.01 -3.04 -15.29
C VAL A 380 -4.86 -2.74 -16.53
N GLY A 381 -5.47 -1.55 -16.63
CA GLY A 381 -6.18 -1.07 -17.81
C GLY A 381 -7.57 -1.69 -18.03
N GLY A 382 -8.08 -2.48 -17.08
CA GLY A 382 -9.41 -3.11 -17.21
C GLY A 382 -10.54 -2.09 -17.32
N GLU A 383 -10.42 -0.96 -16.63
CA GLU A 383 -11.39 0.14 -16.65
C GLU A 383 -11.48 0.76 -18.06
N ILE A 384 -10.34 0.92 -18.74
CA ILE A 384 -10.29 1.42 -20.12
C ILE A 384 -10.96 0.43 -21.07
N GLY A 385 -10.71 -0.88 -20.89
CA GLY A 385 -11.35 -1.93 -21.68
C GLY A 385 -12.87 -1.96 -21.53
N VAL A 386 -13.38 -1.76 -20.32
CA VAL A 386 -14.83 -1.65 -20.06
C VAL A 386 -15.41 -0.43 -20.76
N LEU A 387 -14.78 0.75 -20.64
CA LEU A 387 -15.27 1.96 -21.31
C LEU A 387 -15.30 1.81 -22.84
N ALA A 388 -14.25 1.21 -23.41
CA ALA A 388 -14.16 0.94 -24.83
C ALA A 388 -15.26 -0.05 -25.29
N SER A 389 -15.53 -1.11 -24.53
CA SER A 389 -16.53 -2.13 -24.90
C SER A 389 -17.96 -1.60 -24.95
N VAL A 390 -18.29 -0.60 -24.12
CA VAL A 390 -19.61 0.05 -24.11
C VAL A 390 -19.68 1.30 -25.00
N GLY A 391 -18.66 1.54 -25.83
CA GLY A 391 -18.64 2.61 -26.83
C GLY A 391 -18.45 4.02 -26.27
N VAL A 392 -17.86 4.16 -25.08
CA VAL A 392 -17.50 5.47 -24.52
C VAL A 392 -16.23 5.97 -25.19
N LYS A 393 -16.31 7.14 -25.85
CA LYS A 393 -15.18 7.73 -26.59
C LYS A 393 -14.37 8.75 -25.79
N GLU A 394 -15.02 9.40 -24.83
CA GLU A 394 -14.44 10.46 -24.02
C GLU A 394 -15.00 10.39 -22.61
N VAL A 395 -14.18 10.75 -21.62
CA VAL A 395 -14.56 10.81 -20.20
C VAL A 395 -14.07 12.10 -19.56
N CYS A 396 -14.75 12.55 -18.50
CA CYS A 396 -14.27 13.64 -17.68
C CYS A 396 -13.40 13.10 -16.53
N VAL A 397 -12.18 13.63 -16.41
CA VAL A 397 -11.20 13.26 -15.38
C VAL A 397 -10.66 14.50 -14.69
N TYR A 398 -10.19 14.37 -13.45
CA TYR A 398 -9.51 15.46 -12.76
C TYR A 398 -8.15 15.74 -13.39
N ARG A 399 -7.86 17.01 -13.67
CA ARG A 399 -6.58 17.42 -14.25
C ARG A 399 -5.43 17.05 -13.30
N ARG A 400 -4.33 16.54 -13.86
CA ARG A 400 -3.10 16.33 -13.09
C ARG A 400 -2.42 17.67 -12.76
N PRO A 401 -1.89 17.83 -11.52
CA PRO A 401 -0.97 18.92 -11.24
C PRO A 401 0.31 18.79 -12.07
N VAL A 402 0.86 19.94 -12.44
CA VAL A 402 2.20 20.05 -13.01
C VAL A 402 3.11 20.55 -11.90
N PHE A 403 4.20 19.84 -11.62
CA PHE A 403 5.11 20.21 -10.54
C PHE A 403 6.33 20.98 -11.07
N GLY A 404 6.83 21.89 -10.25
CA GLY A 404 8.12 22.55 -10.46
C GLY A 404 9.14 22.03 -9.47
N VAL A 405 10.34 21.66 -9.94
CA VAL A 405 11.45 21.27 -9.06
C VAL A 405 12.59 22.26 -9.21
N LEU A 406 13.02 22.83 -8.08
CA LEU A 406 14.12 23.77 -7.99
C LEU A 406 15.02 23.38 -6.82
N SER A 407 16.32 23.27 -7.06
CA SER A 407 17.32 23.14 -6.00
C SER A 407 17.81 24.53 -5.56
N THR A 408 18.05 24.71 -4.27
CA THR A 408 18.57 25.98 -3.73
C THR A 408 19.77 25.75 -2.82
N GLY A 409 20.82 26.55 -3.01
CA GLY A 409 22.03 26.48 -2.20
C GLY A 409 23.22 27.07 -2.95
N ASN A 410 24.07 27.82 -2.25
CA ASN A 410 25.29 28.37 -2.86
C ASN A 410 26.39 27.31 -2.96
N GLU A 411 26.28 26.27 -2.13
CA GLU A 411 27.11 25.08 -2.06
C GLU A 411 26.78 24.06 -3.16
N VAL A 412 25.61 24.17 -3.79
CA VAL A 412 25.05 23.13 -4.67
C VAL A 412 25.52 23.35 -6.11
N ILE A 413 26.13 22.33 -6.70
CA ILE A 413 26.61 22.31 -8.09
C ILE A 413 25.88 21.21 -8.87
N ASP A 414 25.62 21.43 -10.15
CA ASP A 414 24.95 20.43 -11.00
C ASP A 414 25.81 19.16 -11.09
N HIS A 415 25.20 17.99 -10.86
CA HIS A 415 25.86 16.68 -10.95
C HIS A 415 26.34 16.33 -12.37
N LYS A 416 25.87 17.04 -13.40
CA LYS A 416 26.34 16.92 -14.79
C LYS A 416 27.59 17.74 -15.07
N SER A 417 28.00 18.61 -14.14
CA SER A 417 29.23 19.38 -14.29
C SER A 417 30.44 18.45 -14.35
N THR A 418 31.35 18.69 -15.29
CA THR A 418 32.62 17.97 -15.43
C THR A 418 33.72 18.53 -14.53
N SER A 419 33.43 19.61 -13.79
CA SER A 419 34.40 20.26 -12.91
C SER A 419 34.57 19.48 -11.59
N GLU A 420 35.81 19.37 -11.11
CA GLU A 420 36.05 18.87 -9.74
C GLU A 420 35.40 19.79 -8.70
N LEU A 421 34.87 19.19 -7.63
CA LEU A 421 34.25 19.93 -6.54
C LEU A 421 35.30 20.78 -5.82
N LYS A 422 34.99 22.06 -5.64
CA LYS A 422 35.78 22.94 -4.76
C LYS A 422 35.39 22.70 -3.31
N TYR A 423 36.27 23.11 -2.40
CA TYR A 423 35.99 23.07 -0.97
C TYR A 423 34.66 23.79 -0.64
N GLY A 424 33.76 23.09 0.06
CA GLY A 424 32.43 23.59 0.42
C GLY A 424 31.36 23.43 -0.67
N GLN A 425 31.66 22.76 -1.79
CA GLN A 425 30.68 22.42 -2.82
C GLN A 425 30.24 20.95 -2.72
N ILE A 426 28.98 20.70 -3.08
CA ILE A 426 28.38 19.38 -3.17
C ILE A 426 27.55 19.27 -4.45
N PHE A 427 27.42 18.05 -4.99
CA PHE A 427 26.55 17.83 -6.14
C PHE A 427 25.07 17.80 -5.76
N ASP A 428 24.23 18.33 -6.66
CA ASP A 428 22.78 18.27 -6.57
C ASP A 428 22.27 16.85 -6.81
N SER A 429 21.96 16.16 -5.71
CA SER A 429 21.34 14.84 -5.73
C SER A 429 19.82 14.88 -5.63
N ASN A 430 19.24 15.89 -4.99
CA ASN A 430 17.81 15.93 -4.69
C ASN A 430 16.96 16.18 -5.93
N ARG A 431 17.36 17.13 -6.78
CA ARG A 431 16.62 17.46 -8.00
C ARG A 431 16.48 16.27 -8.95
N PRO A 432 17.55 15.56 -9.37
CA PRO A 432 17.39 14.39 -10.24
C PRO A 432 16.53 13.28 -9.58
N THR A 433 16.61 13.11 -8.25
CA THR A 433 15.73 12.16 -7.53
C THR A 433 14.26 12.56 -7.62
N LEU A 434 13.92 13.83 -7.36
CA LEU A 434 12.53 14.29 -7.43
C LEU A 434 11.97 14.26 -8.86
N LEU A 435 12.78 14.61 -9.86
CA LEU A 435 12.42 14.48 -11.27
C LEU A 435 12.15 13.02 -11.66
N ALA A 436 12.96 12.08 -11.16
CA ALA A 436 12.78 10.65 -11.41
C ALA A 436 11.49 10.10 -10.79
N ILE A 437 11.19 10.47 -9.53
CA ILE A 437 9.95 10.08 -8.86
C ILE A 437 8.74 10.56 -9.68
N ALA A 438 8.74 11.82 -10.10
CA ALA A 438 7.60 12.36 -10.80
C ALA A 438 7.37 11.71 -12.17
N LYS A 439 8.45 11.41 -12.90
CA LYS A 439 8.40 10.64 -14.14
C LYS A 439 7.84 9.23 -13.92
N ALA A 440 8.24 8.54 -12.84
CA ALA A 440 7.74 7.22 -12.51
C ALA A 440 6.24 7.22 -12.15
N THR A 441 5.76 8.29 -11.53
CA THR A 441 4.34 8.47 -11.17
C THR A 441 3.47 9.03 -12.31
N GLY A 442 4.06 9.39 -13.45
CA GLY A 442 3.32 9.92 -14.61
C GLY A 442 2.83 11.37 -14.46
N PHE A 443 3.39 12.15 -13.53
CA PHE A 443 3.12 13.58 -13.42
C PHE A 443 4.06 14.38 -14.31
N GLU A 444 3.54 15.44 -14.93
CA GLU A 444 4.36 16.41 -15.67
C GLU A 444 5.19 17.24 -14.69
N VAL A 445 6.48 17.39 -14.96
CA VAL A 445 7.39 18.18 -14.14
C VAL A 445 8.28 19.09 -14.95
N LYS A 446 8.40 20.34 -14.48
CA LYS A 446 9.31 21.36 -14.99
C LYS A 446 10.56 21.42 -14.10
N ASP A 447 11.73 21.23 -14.72
CA ASP A 447 13.03 21.38 -14.06
C ASP A 447 13.47 22.86 -14.12
N PHE A 448 13.54 23.51 -12.97
CA PHE A 448 13.99 24.90 -12.83
C PHE A 448 15.48 25.03 -12.46
N GLY A 449 16.21 23.92 -12.42
CA GLY A 449 17.65 23.89 -12.18
C GLY A 449 18.04 24.23 -10.73
N ILE A 450 19.18 24.91 -10.60
CA ILE A 450 19.75 25.32 -9.31
C ILE A 450 19.71 26.84 -9.21
N CYS A 451 19.12 27.36 -8.14
CA CYS A 451 19.11 28.79 -7.83
C CYS A 451 20.00 29.10 -6.63
N GLU A 452 20.87 30.11 -6.78
CA GLU A 452 21.63 30.70 -5.68
C GLU A 452 20.69 31.40 -4.68
N ARG A 453 21.08 31.50 -3.39
CA ARG A 453 20.26 32.07 -2.30
C ARG A 453 20.06 33.60 -2.36
N VAL A 454 19.95 34.18 -3.55
CA VAL A 454 19.61 35.59 -3.73
C VAL A 454 18.09 35.69 -3.89
N ARG A 455 17.43 36.43 -2.99
CA ARG A 455 15.97 36.56 -2.92
C ARG A 455 15.31 36.92 -4.26
N GLU A 456 15.99 37.73 -5.08
CA GLU A 456 15.52 38.11 -6.43
C GLU A 456 15.62 36.97 -7.43
N LYS A 457 16.69 36.15 -7.37
CA LYS A 457 16.87 34.99 -8.24
C LYS A 457 15.87 33.86 -7.93
N VAL A 458 15.58 33.63 -6.65
CA VAL A 458 14.56 32.65 -6.23
C VAL A 458 13.18 33.07 -6.72
N LYS A 459 12.81 34.34 -6.55
CA LYS A 459 11.57 34.89 -7.11
C LYS A 459 11.52 34.81 -8.64
N GLY A 460 12.63 35.07 -9.31
CA GLY A 460 12.77 34.91 -10.76
C GLY A 460 12.50 33.47 -11.22
N GLY A 461 13.04 32.47 -10.52
CA GLY A 461 12.80 31.05 -10.81
C GLY A 461 11.35 30.58 -10.61
N PHE A 462 10.57 31.24 -9.75
CA PHE A 462 9.12 30.98 -9.61
C PHE A 462 8.26 31.74 -10.63
N ASN A 463 8.78 32.83 -11.22
CA ASN A 463 8.05 33.67 -12.18
C ASN A 463 8.29 33.27 -13.64
N THR A 464 9.19 32.31 -13.91
CA THR A 464 9.33 31.68 -15.24
C THR A 464 8.25 30.64 -15.42
N SER A 465 7.03 31.07 -15.77
CA SER A 465 5.88 30.21 -16.09
C SER A 465 5.41 30.41 -17.52
#